data_AF-A0A521XDX7-F1
#
_entry.id   AF-A0A521XDX7-F1
#
_cell.length_a   1.000
_cell.length_b   1.000
_cell.length_c   1.000
_cell.angle_alpha   90.00
_cell.angle_beta   90.00
_cell.angle_gamma   90.00
#
_symmetry.space_group_name_H-M   'P 1'
#
loop_
_entity.id
_entity.type
_entity.pdbx_description
1 polymer ?
#
loop_
_entity_poly.entity_id
_entity_poly.type
_entity_poly.pdbx_seq_one_letter_code
_entity_poly.pdbx_strand_id
1 'polypeptide(L)'
;LVQTVKNLYIPSGEHLAEETWTNVSFSKDNLTSKIIIKNFNNYLTELVDKEYQIYLAYESECISKGVIELSLKPDIKEQYPYVYGLIEKTISIFDNKLLSNIKKLSQIGSQLRPFYKLVEQSFSQGRMSRAGGSSQYHLKKLLELAGYKGEFQEQQILNGTVDFLFPSKEIWDKDKRKCVIVSMKRTLRERYKQIFEELKITGGITIYLLVTETIEESKRDITSQKVDKLNSQNVYLVVRDEIKTSRFPQKSNVISFTSFIQEELPNKRTQWSSLYRKK
;
A
#
# COMPACT_ATOMS: atom_id res chain seq x y z
N LEU A 1 20.88 -15.08 -4.92
CA LEU A 1 20.74 -14.32 -6.16
C LEU A 1 19.59 -13.32 -6.10
N VAL A 2 18.31 -13.73 -6.15
CA VAL A 2 17.16 -12.81 -6.28
C VAL A 2 17.15 -11.66 -5.26
N GLN A 3 17.43 -11.93 -3.98
CA GLN A 3 17.48 -10.87 -2.96
C GLN A 3 18.63 -9.88 -3.20
N THR A 4 19.82 -10.37 -3.57
CA THR A 4 20.98 -9.55 -3.93
C THR A 4 20.64 -8.61 -5.08
N VAL A 5 19.99 -9.13 -6.12
CA VAL A 5 19.57 -8.35 -7.28
C VAL A 5 18.51 -7.32 -6.89
N LYS A 6 17.50 -7.70 -6.09
CA LYS A 6 16.47 -6.76 -5.63
C LYS A 6 17.05 -5.56 -4.90
N ASN A 7 18.12 -5.73 -4.14
CA ASN A 7 18.79 -4.63 -3.43
C ASN A 7 19.50 -3.65 -4.37
N LEU A 8 19.83 -4.06 -5.60
CA LEU A 8 20.49 -3.21 -6.61
C LEU A 8 19.48 -2.47 -7.49
N TYR A 9 18.33 -3.10 -7.79
CA TYR A 9 17.39 -2.59 -8.79
C TYR A 9 16.09 -2.04 -8.21
N ILE A 10 15.63 -2.52 -7.06
CA ILE A 10 14.36 -2.09 -6.50
C ILE A 10 14.60 -0.98 -5.47
N PRO A 11 14.07 0.22 -5.68
CA PRO A 11 14.26 1.32 -4.75
C PRO A 11 13.61 1.07 -3.39
N SER A 12 13.99 1.90 -2.42
CA SER A 12 13.29 1.98 -1.13
C SER A 12 11.84 2.45 -1.35
N GLY A 13 10.97 2.17 -0.38
CA GLY A 13 9.58 2.65 -0.44
C GLY A 13 9.48 4.17 -0.45
N GLU A 14 10.36 4.86 0.28
CA GLU A 14 10.40 6.33 0.30
C GLU A 14 10.82 6.91 -1.06
N HIS A 15 11.88 6.38 -1.68
CA HIS A 15 12.32 6.83 -3.00
C HIS A 15 11.24 6.61 -4.07
N LEU A 16 10.57 5.45 -4.03
CA LEU A 16 9.47 5.14 -4.92
C LEU A 16 8.29 6.11 -4.73
N ALA A 17 7.96 6.44 -3.47
CA ALA A 17 6.94 7.42 -3.17
C ALA A 17 7.30 8.81 -3.72
N GLU A 18 8.55 9.26 -3.50
CA GLU A 18 9.05 10.54 -4.03
C GLU A 18 9.02 10.59 -5.56
N GLU A 19 9.51 9.55 -6.23
CA GLU A 19 9.42 9.42 -7.68
C GLU A 19 7.96 9.45 -8.15
N THR A 20 7.05 8.82 -7.43
CA THR A 20 5.62 8.87 -7.75
C THR A 20 5.10 10.30 -7.70
N TRP A 21 5.45 11.07 -6.68
CA TRP A 21 5.04 12.48 -6.55
C TRP A 21 5.54 13.38 -7.68
N THR A 22 6.64 13.05 -8.36
CA THR A 22 7.12 13.79 -9.54
C THR A 22 6.48 13.32 -10.84
N ASN A 23 5.83 12.16 -10.86
CA ASN A 23 5.28 11.50 -12.04
C ASN A 23 3.74 11.46 -12.10
N VAL A 24 3.05 12.01 -11.10
CA VAL A 24 1.59 12.20 -11.12
C VAL A 24 1.17 13.43 -11.91
N SER A 25 -0.06 13.42 -12.40
CA SER A 25 -0.67 14.44 -13.25
C SER A 25 -0.68 15.84 -12.63
N PHE A 26 -0.85 15.90 -11.30
CA PHE A 26 -0.93 17.13 -10.52
C PHE A 26 0.41 17.59 -9.93
N SER A 27 1.52 16.96 -10.31
CA SER A 27 2.87 17.28 -9.78
C SER A 27 3.31 18.72 -10.03
N LYS A 28 2.76 19.37 -11.07
CA LYS A 28 3.07 20.75 -11.45
C LYS A 28 1.99 21.75 -11.03
N ASP A 29 0.94 21.28 -10.37
CA ASP A 29 -0.19 22.11 -9.97
C ASP A 29 0.18 22.97 -8.75
N ASN A 30 -0.46 24.14 -8.63
CA ASN A 30 -0.39 24.91 -7.40
C ASN A 30 -1.34 24.31 -6.35
N LEU A 31 -0.80 23.43 -5.50
CA LEU A 31 -1.53 22.64 -4.52
C LEU A 31 -1.90 23.44 -3.27
N THR A 32 -2.98 24.22 -3.33
CA THR A 32 -3.59 24.82 -2.14
C THR A 32 -4.37 23.77 -1.34
N SER A 33 -4.53 23.98 -0.02
CA SER A 33 -5.30 23.08 0.85
C SER A 33 -6.73 22.84 0.35
N LYS A 34 -7.40 23.88 -0.17
CA LYS A 34 -8.73 23.76 -0.76
C LYS A 34 -8.76 22.85 -1.98
N ILE A 35 -7.74 22.92 -2.84
CA ILE A 35 -7.61 22.06 -4.03
C ILE A 35 -7.36 20.62 -3.62
N ILE A 36 -6.50 20.38 -2.62
CA ILE A 36 -6.22 19.05 -2.09
C ILE A 36 -7.48 18.42 -1.51
N ILE A 37 -8.20 19.14 -0.64
CA ILE A 37 -9.44 18.66 -0.02
C ILE A 37 -10.50 18.35 -1.08
N LYS A 38 -10.62 19.18 -2.12
CA LYS A 38 -11.57 18.98 -3.21
C LYS A 38 -11.26 17.73 -4.04
N ASN A 39 -9.99 17.44 -4.28
CA ASN A 39 -9.54 16.38 -5.20
C ASN A 39 -8.93 15.18 -4.47
N PHE A 40 -9.12 15.07 -3.16
CA PHE A 40 -8.40 14.10 -2.31
C PHE A 40 -8.56 12.66 -2.77
N ASN A 41 -9.78 12.24 -3.15
CA ASN A 41 -10.01 10.91 -3.72
C ASN A 41 -9.14 10.66 -4.96
N ASN A 42 -9.12 11.61 -5.90
CA ASN A 42 -8.39 11.47 -7.15
C ASN A 42 -6.88 11.45 -6.92
N TYR A 43 -6.37 12.35 -6.08
CA TYR A 43 -4.94 12.43 -5.80
C TYR A 43 -4.44 11.20 -5.04
N LEU A 44 -5.15 10.75 -3.99
CA LEU A 44 -4.75 9.56 -3.26
C LEU A 44 -4.80 8.31 -4.14
N THR A 45 -5.86 8.18 -4.95
CA THR A 45 -6.02 7.07 -5.91
C THR A 45 -4.91 7.06 -6.95
N GLU A 46 -4.61 8.21 -7.55
CA GLU A 46 -3.56 8.32 -8.56
C GLU A 46 -2.19 8.01 -7.97
N LEU A 47 -1.86 8.51 -6.77
CA LEU A 47 -0.59 8.22 -6.11
C LEU A 47 -0.39 6.71 -5.91
N VAL A 48 -1.36 6.02 -5.31
CA VAL A 48 -1.21 4.58 -5.03
C VAL A 48 -1.21 3.72 -6.30
N ASP A 49 -1.99 4.10 -7.31
CA ASP A 49 -2.05 3.34 -8.57
C ASP A 49 -0.79 3.61 -9.41
N LYS A 50 -0.33 4.85 -9.50
CA LYS A 50 0.87 5.24 -10.23
C LYS A 50 2.11 4.64 -9.60
N GLU A 51 2.21 4.66 -8.27
CA GLU A 51 3.32 4.03 -7.55
C GLU A 51 3.41 2.54 -7.88
N TYR A 52 2.27 1.84 -7.89
CA TYR A 52 2.24 0.43 -8.24
C TYR A 52 2.73 0.19 -9.68
N GLN A 53 2.39 1.06 -10.63
CA GLN A 53 2.91 0.97 -12.00
C GLN A 53 4.42 1.21 -12.08
N ILE A 54 4.93 2.22 -11.37
CA ILE A 54 6.38 2.49 -11.31
C ILE A 54 7.11 1.28 -10.70
N TYR A 55 6.57 0.71 -9.63
CA TYR A 55 7.11 -0.52 -9.03
C TYR A 55 7.17 -1.69 -10.02
N LEU A 56 6.10 -1.91 -10.79
CA LEU A 56 6.08 -2.98 -11.80
C LEU A 56 7.14 -2.76 -12.90
N ALA A 57 7.45 -1.51 -13.24
CA ALA A 57 8.54 -1.19 -14.16
C ALA A 57 9.90 -1.60 -13.56
N TYR A 58 10.19 -1.22 -12.31
CA TYR A 58 11.39 -1.65 -11.59
C TYR A 58 11.48 -3.17 -11.44
N GLU A 59 10.36 -3.85 -11.16
CA GLU A 59 10.31 -5.30 -11.07
C GLU A 59 10.65 -5.96 -12.41
N SER A 60 10.05 -5.47 -13.51
CA SER A 60 10.34 -5.94 -14.85
C SER A 60 11.82 -5.76 -15.22
N GLU A 61 12.40 -4.60 -14.90
CA GLU A 61 13.82 -4.32 -15.11
C GLU A 61 14.72 -5.22 -14.25
N CYS A 62 14.37 -5.39 -12.97
CA CYS A 62 15.11 -6.25 -12.05
C CYS A 62 15.09 -7.71 -12.50
N ILE A 63 13.98 -8.22 -13.05
CA ILE A 63 13.90 -9.58 -13.56
C ILE A 63 14.70 -9.71 -14.86
N SER A 64 14.48 -8.82 -15.82
CA SER A 64 15.09 -8.92 -17.16
C SER A 64 16.60 -8.65 -17.15
N LYS A 65 17.04 -7.54 -16.56
CA LYS A 65 18.46 -7.18 -16.49
C LYS A 65 19.13 -7.79 -15.27
N GLY A 66 18.51 -7.65 -14.10
CA GLY A 66 19.15 -8.09 -12.87
C GLY A 66 19.25 -9.62 -12.76
N VAL A 67 18.12 -10.32 -12.85
CA VAL A 67 18.08 -11.75 -12.52
C VAL A 67 18.65 -12.60 -13.67
N ILE A 68 18.29 -12.31 -14.92
CA ILE A 68 18.76 -13.10 -16.07
C ILE A 68 20.20 -12.75 -16.46
N GLU A 69 20.55 -11.46 -16.62
CA GLU A 69 21.91 -11.10 -17.05
C GLU A 69 22.97 -11.49 -16.01
N LEU A 70 22.68 -11.28 -14.72
CA LEU A 70 23.62 -11.66 -13.66
C LEU A 70 23.73 -13.18 -13.52
N SER A 71 22.68 -13.94 -13.84
CA SER A 71 22.71 -15.41 -13.72
C SER A 71 23.77 -16.11 -14.57
N LEU A 72 24.35 -15.40 -15.55
CA LEU A 72 25.37 -15.91 -16.46
C LEU A 72 26.79 -15.42 -16.14
N LYS A 73 26.98 -14.61 -15.10
CA LYS A 73 28.32 -14.12 -14.73
C LYS A 73 29.16 -15.21 -14.05
N PRO A 74 30.51 -15.23 -14.24
CA PRO A 74 31.39 -16.23 -13.64
C PRO A 74 31.24 -16.35 -12.13
N ASP A 75 31.19 -15.23 -11.40
CA ASP A 75 31.05 -15.22 -9.93
C ASP A 75 29.74 -15.87 -9.45
N ILE A 76 28.69 -15.83 -10.28
CA ILE A 76 27.39 -16.46 -9.98
C ILE A 76 27.43 -17.98 -10.18
N LYS A 77 28.31 -18.49 -11.05
CA LYS A 77 28.53 -19.94 -11.19
C LYS A 77 29.04 -20.55 -9.88
N GLU A 78 29.95 -19.85 -9.19
CA GLU A 78 30.50 -20.31 -7.91
C GLU A 78 29.48 -20.16 -6.77
N GLN A 79 28.82 -19.00 -6.69
CA GLN A 79 27.90 -18.70 -5.58
C GLN A 79 26.52 -19.37 -5.71
N TYR A 80 26.03 -19.56 -6.94
CA TYR A 80 24.68 -20.09 -7.22
C TYR A 80 24.70 -21.09 -8.40
N PRO A 81 25.44 -22.22 -8.29
CA PRO A 81 25.68 -23.16 -9.40
C PRO A 81 24.40 -23.76 -9.98
N TYR A 82 23.36 -23.97 -9.14
CA TYR A 82 22.07 -24.46 -9.61
C TYR A 82 21.38 -23.49 -10.56
N VAL A 83 21.41 -22.18 -10.25
CA VAL A 83 20.79 -21.16 -11.11
C VAL A 83 21.55 -21.05 -12.42
N TYR A 84 22.88 -21.02 -12.34
CA TYR A 84 23.74 -20.99 -13.52
C TYR A 84 23.47 -22.17 -14.46
N GLY A 85 23.50 -23.40 -13.94
CA GLY A 85 23.24 -24.60 -14.73
C GLY A 85 21.81 -24.67 -15.29
N LEU A 86 20.83 -24.11 -14.59
CA LEU A 86 19.45 -24.02 -15.07
C LEU A 86 19.34 -23.10 -16.29
N ILE A 87 20.06 -21.98 -16.30
CA ILE A 87 20.07 -21.03 -17.42
C ILE A 87 20.90 -21.57 -18.59
N GLU A 88 22.07 -22.17 -18.34
CA GLU A 88 22.87 -22.82 -19.39
C GLU A 88 22.07 -23.91 -20.12
N LYS A 89 21.33 -24.73 -19.37
CA LYS A 89 20.47 -25.75 -19.98
C LYS A 89 19.34 -25.14 -20.81
N THR A 90 18.76 -24.02 -20.36
CA THR A 90 17.78 -23.26 -21.14
C THR A 90 18.38 -22.74 -22.44
N ILE A 91 19.61 -22.21 -22.43
CA ILE A 91 20.32 -21.75 -23.64
C ILE A 91 20.55 -22.94 -24.59
N SER A 92 21.00 -24.08 -24.07
CA SER A 92 21.19 -25.30 -24.88
C SER A 92 19.90 -25.77 -25.57
N ILE A 93 18.74 -25.69 -24.89
CA ILE A 93 17.43 -25.98 -25.48
C ILE A 93 17.08 -24.98 -26.59
N PHE A 94 17.36 -23.70 -26.36
CA PHE A 94 17.09 -22.62 -27.31
C PHE A 94 17.92 -22.81 -28.61
N ASP A 95 19.20 -23.13 -28.47
CA ASP A 95 20.15 -23.29 -29.59
C ASP A 95 19.97 -24.61 -30.35
N ASN A 96 19.23 -25.57 -29.80
CA ASN A 96 19.03 -26.86 -30.42
C ASN A 96 18.21 -26.74 -31.73
N LYS A 97 18.88 -26.82 -32.88
CA LYS A 97 18.27 -26.71 -34.22
C LYS A 97 17.34 -27.87 -34.58
N LEU A 98 17.41 -29.01 -33.87
CA LEU A 98 16.59 -30.20 -34.12
C LEU A 98 15.20 -30.12 -33.46
N LEU A 99 15.00 -29.21 -32.51
CA LEU A 99 13.72 -29.02 -31.84
C LEU A 99 12.82 -28.05 -32.61
N SER A 100 11.55 -28.40 -32.77
CA SER A 100 10.54 -27.45 -33.23
C SER A 100 10.33 -26.34 -32.20
N ASN A 101 9.88 -25.16 -32.63
CA ASN A 101 9.64 -24.02 -31.75
C ASN A 101 8.70 -24.36 -30.58
N ILE A 102 7.65 -25.15 -30.83
CA ILE A 102 6.71 -25.58 -29.77
C ILE A 102 7.42 -26.45 -28.73
N LYS A 103 8.27 -27.40 -29.16
CA LYS A 103 9.05 -28.23 -28.24
C LYS A 103 10.06 -27.40 -27.44
N LYS A 104 10.72 -26.41 -28.07
CA LYS A 104 11.60 -25.47 -27.37
C LYS A 104 10.86 -24.70 -26.29
N LEU A 105 9.72 -24.08 -26.62
CA LEU A 105 8.92 -23.31 -25.66
C LEU A 105 8.45 -24.16 -24.48
N SER A 106 7.99 -25.39 -24.73
CA SER A 106 7.56 -26.33 -23.67
C SER A 106 8.71 -26.73 -22.74
N GLN A 107 9.87 -27.08 -23.31
CA GLN A 107 11.05 -27.45 -22.53
C GLN A 107 11.63 -26.26 -21.74
N ILE A 108 11.71 -25.08 -22.34
CA ILE A 108 12.14 -23.86 -21.66
C ILE A 108 11.18 -23.53 -20.52
N GLY A 109 9.87 -23.54 -20.79
CA GLY A 109 8.85 -23.25 -19.79
C GLY A 109 8.92 -24.20 -18.59
N SER A 110 9.04 -25.51 -18.83
CA SER A 110 9.20 -26.49 -17.76
C SER A 110 10.50 -26.33 -16.97
N GLN A 111 11.61 -26.07 -17.66
CA GLN A 111 12.94 -25.87 -17.06
C GLN A 111 13.00 -24.61 -16.19
N LEU A 112 12.44 -23.50 -16.65
CA LEU A 112 12.47 -22.21 -15.94
C LEU A 112 11.37 -22.09 -14.86
N ARG A 113 10.34 -22.94 -14.88
CA ARG A 113 9.20 -22.86 -13.95
C ARG A 113 9.60 -22.79 -12.47
N PRO A 114 10.50 -23.64 -11.94
CA PRO A 114 10.90 -23.56 -10.54
C PRO A 114 11.61 -22.24 -10.20
N PHE A 115 12.40 -21.74 -11.14
CA PHE A 115 13.13 -20.48 -10.99
C PHE A 115 12.17 -19.29 -10.94
N TYR A 116 11.28 -19.15 -11.94
CA TYR A 116 10.29 -18.09 -11.96
C TYR A 116 9.34 -18.14 -10.77
N LYS A 117 8.98 -19.35 -10.29
CA LYS A 117 8.18 -19.48 -9.07
C LYS A 117 8.85 -18.82 -7.87
N LEU A 118 10.16 -19.03 -7.67
CA LEU A 118 10.91 -18.42 -6.56
C LEU A 118 11.07 -16.91 -6.73
N VAL A 119 11.31 -16.46 -7.97
CA VAL A 119 11.37 -15.04 -8.32
C VAL A 119 10.05 -14.36 -7.96
N GLU A 120 8.92 -14.88 -8.47
CA GLU A 120 7.57 -14.36 -8.19
C GLU A 120 7.24 -14.34 -6.69
N GLN A 121 7.58 -15.41 -5.96
CA GLN A 121 7.37 -15.46 -4.51
C GLN A 121 8.15 -14.35 -3.79
N SER A 122 9.41 -14.13 -4.16
CA SER A 122 10.25 -13.09 -3.57
C SER A 122 9.74 -11.67 -3.88
N PHE A 123 9.28 -11.42 -5.10
CA PHE A 123 8.71 -10.13 -5.46
C PHE A 123 7.35 -9.90 -4.81
N SER A 124 6.50 -10.92 -4.72
CA SER A 124 5.22 -10.85 -4.01
C SER A 124 5.38 -10.45 -2.54
N GLN A 125 6.34 -11.05 -1.83
CA GLN A 125 6.68 -10.65 -0.46
C GLN A 125 7.21 -9.21 -0.40
N GLY A 126 8.05 -8.82 -1.35
CA GLY A 126 8.56 -7.44 -1.47
C GLY A 126 7.46 -6.39 -1.73
N ARG A 127 6.46 -6.72 -2.55
CA ARG A 127 5.28 -5.87 -2.80
C ARG A 127 4.52 -5.61 -1.50
N MET A 128 4.27 -6.67 -0.73
CA MET A 128 3.51 -6.57 0.52
C MET A 128 4.17 -5.68 1.56
N SER A 129 5.49 -5.81 1.75
CA SER A 129 6.22 -5.00 2.73
C SER A 129 6.23 -3.51 2.36
N ARG A 130 6.28 -3.18 1.07
CA ARG A 130 6.41 -1.79 0.59
C ARG A 130 5.09 -1.05 0.49
N ALA A 131 4.04 -1.73 0.00
CA ALA A 131 2.74 -1.13 -0.22
C ALA A 131 2.13 -0.52 1.06
N GLY A 132 2.45 -1.06 2.24
CA GLY A 132 2.02 -0.50 3.52
C GLY A 132 2.65 0.86 3.82
N GLY A 133 3.98 0.91 3.90
CA GLY A 133 4.71 2.13 4.26
C GLY A 133 4.53 3.27 3.27
N SER A 134 4.50 2.98 1.96
CA SER A 134 4.34 4.04 0.97
C SER A 134 2.92 4.61 0.91
N SER A 135 1.90 3.76 1.05
CA SER A 135 0.51 4.23 1.20
C SER A 135 0.40 5.25 2.34
N GLN A 136 1.02 4.95 3.49
CA GLN A 136 1.07 5.86 4.64
C GLN A 136 1.80 7.17 4.30
N TYR A 137 2.92 7.10 3.59
CA TYR A 137 3.64 8.28 3.12
C TYR A 137 2.78 9.20 2.23
N HIS A 138 2.06 8.62 1.26
CA HIS A 138 1.15 9.39 0.39
C HIS A 138 0.03 10.05 1.18
N LEU A 139 -0.60 9.32 2.11
CA LEU A 139 -1.66 9.85 2.97
C LEU A 139 -1.13 10.99 3.86
N LYS A 140 0.03 10.81 4.48
CA LYS A 140 0.69 11.85 5.29
C LYS A 140 0.85 13.14 4.50
N LYS A 141 1.51 13.08 3.33
CA LYS A 141 1.76 14.27 2.50
C LYS A 141 0.46 14.96 2.08
N LEU A 142 -0.58 14.19 1.71
CA LEU A 142 -1.88 14.76 1.38
C LEU A 142 -2.56 15.43 2.59
N LEU A 143 -2.48 14.83 3.79
CA LEU A 143 -3.02 15.43 5.02
C LEU A 143 -2.30 16.73 5.38
N GLU A 144 -0.97 16.76 5.27
CA GLU A 144 -0.17 17.96 5.49
C GLU A 144 -0.55 19.07 4.51
N LEU A 145 -0.65 18.77 3.22
CA LEU A 145 -1.07 19.72 2.19
C LEU A 145 -2.54 20.15 2.35
N ALA A 146 -3.40 19.30 2.91
CA ALA A 146 -4.78 19.62 3.27
C ALA A 146 -4.88 20.54 4.51
N GLY A 147 -3.76 20.88 5.16
CA GLY A 147 -3.72 21.80 6.29
C GLY A 147 -3.87 21.13 7.66
N TYR A 148 -3.57 19.82 7.77
CA TYR A 148 -3.49 19.08 9.03
C TYR A 148 -2.05 18.93 9.55
N LYS A 149 -1.08 19.62 8.93
CA LYS A 149 0.30 19.60 9.39
C LYS A 149 0.39 20.04 10.85
N GLY A 150 0.97 19.17 11.70
CA GLY A 150 1.09 19.40 13.14
C GLY A 150 -0.16 19.06 13.96
N GLU A 151 -1.21 18.51 13.33
CA GLU A 151 -2.45 18.10 14.02
C GLU A 151 -2.59 16.59 14.22
N PHE A 152 -1.53 15.83 13.90
CA PHE A 152 -1.48 14.40 14.13
C PHE A 152 -0.06 13.94 14.48
N GLN A 153 0.03 12.75 15.06
CA GLN A 153 1.28 12.05 15.33
C GLN A 153 1.28 10.70 14.62
N GLU A 154 2.42 10.35 14.02
CA GLU A 154 2.62 9.11 13.28
C GLU A 154 3.15 8.00 14.19
N GLN A 155 2.86 6.73 13.84
CA GLN A 155 3.50 5.53 14.41
C GLN A 155 3.48 5.50 15.96
N GLN A 156 2.38 5.96 16.57
CA GLN A 156 2.27 6.02 18.02
C GLN A 156 1.99 4.65 18.61
N ILE A 157 2.67 4.32 19.70
CA ILE A 157 2.42 3.09 20.47
C ILE A 157 1.36 3.41 21.53
N LEU A 158 0.17 2.84 21.35
CA LEU A 158 -0.91 2.91 22.32
C LEU A 158 -0.95 1.58 23.10
N ASN A 159 -1.78 0.64 22.64
CA ASN A 159 -1.68 -0.78 22.99
C ASN A 159 -1.08 -1.62 21.85
N GLY A 160 -1.00 -0.99 20.67
CA GLY A 160 -0.34 -1.42 19.45
C GLY A 160 0.04 -0.18 18.65
N THR A 161 0.79 -0.36 17.57
CA THR A 161 1.22 0.76 16.73
C THR A 161 0.09 1.24 15.84
N VAL A 162 -0.24 2.53 15.91
CA VAL A 162 -1.21 3.17 15.01
C VAL A 162 -0.50 4.03 13.98
N ASP A 163 -1.03 4.04 12.75
CA ASP A 163 -0.41 4.80 11.65
C ASP A 163 -0.48 6.31 11.91
N PHE A 164 -1.66 6.82 12.26
CA PHE A 164 -1.89 8.22 12.61
C PHE A 164 -2.84 8.36 13.80
N LEU A 165 -2.45 9.20 14.76
CA LEU A 165 -3.25 9.57 15.93
C LEU A 165 -3.53 11.07 15.90
N PHE A 166 -4.81 11.43 15.96
CA PHE A 166 -5.26 12.81 16.09
C PHE A 166 -5.90 13.08 17.46
N PRO A 167 -5.68 14.25 18.08
CA PRO A 167 -4.69 15.24 17.68
C PRO A 167 -3.28 14.91 18.22
N SER A 168 -3.18 14.23 19.38
CA SER A 168 -1.90 13.85 19.99
C SER A 168 -2.04 12.77 21.06
N LYS A 169 -0.92 12.14 21.40
CA LYS A 169 -0.78 11.19 22.50
C LYS A 169 -1.08 11.82 23.86
N GLU A 170 -0.75 13.09 24.04
CA GLU A 170 -1.09 13.82 25.26
C GLU A 170 -2.61 13.90 25.48
N ILE A 171 -3.37 14.18 24.41
CA ILE A 171 -4.83 14.20 24.49
C ILE A 171 -5.38 12.78 24.63
N TRP A 172 -4.76 11.79 24.00
CA TRP A 172 -5.13 10.38 24.17
C TRP A 172 -5.07 9.94 25.62
N ASP A 173 -3.98 10.28 26.33
CA ASP A 173 -3.79 9.91 27.73
C ASP A 173 -4.76 10.62 28.68
N LYS A 174 -5.25 11.81 28.29
CA LYS A 174 -6.23 12.58 29.06
C LYS A 174 -7.67 12.16 28.80
N ASP A 175 -8.07 12.08 27.53
CA ASP A 175 -9.41 11.71 27.11
C ASP A 175 -9.41 11.12 25.69
N LYS A 176 -9.22 9.80 25.63
CA LYS A 176 -9.19 9.02 24.39
C LYS A 176 -10.43 9.18 23.51
N ARG A 177 -11.61 9.54 24.06
CA ARG A 177 -12.86 9.72 23.30
C ARG A 177 -12.82 10.92 22.36
N LYS A 178 -11.89 11.86 22.63
CA LYS A 178 -11.64 13.02 21.79
C LYS A 178 -10.64 12.73 20.68
N CYS A 179 -10.02 11.55 20.69
CA CYS A 179 -9.03 11.18 19.70
C CYS A 179 -9.64 10.39 18.55
N VAL A 180 -8.96 10.45 17.42
CA VAL A 180 -9.27 9.66 16.24
C VAL A 180 -8.02 8.91 15.83
N ILE A 181 -8.20 7.63 15.52
CA ILE A 181 -7.16 6.81 14.90
C ILE A 181 -7.47 6.72 13.42
N VAL A 182 -6.47 6.99 12.60
CA VAL A 182 -6.53 6.76 11.16
C VAL A 182 -5.51 5.69 10.84
N SER A 183 -5.96 4.52 10.39
CA SER A 183 -5.09 3.44 9.92
C SER A 183 -5.27 3.23 8.42
N MET A 184 -4.20 2.85 7.74
CA MET A 184 -4.20 2.63 6.31
C MET A 184 -3.73 1.21 5.98
N LYS A 185 -4.46 0.53 5.09
CA LYS A 185 -4.15 -0.81 4.62
C LYS A 185 -4.32 -0.86 3.10
N ARG A 186 -3.40 -1.49 2.36
CA ARG A 186 -3.59 -1.68 0.91
C ARG A 186 -4.80 -2.56 0.57
N THR A 187 -5.04 -3.58 1.40
CA THR A 187 -6.16 -4.52 1.29
C THR A 187 -6.63 -4.94 2.67
N LEU A 188 -7.93 -5.22 2.82
CA LEU A 188 -8.53 -5.60 4.10
C LEU A 188 -8.15 -7.02 4.56
N ARG A 189 -8.33 -8.01 3.68
CA ARG A 189 -8.16 -9.46 3.90
C ARG A 189 -8.72 -9.91 5.24
N GLU A 190 -8.00 -10.73 5.99
CA GLU A 190 -8.23 -11.03 7.40
C GLU A 190 -7.55 -10.01 8.34
N ARG A 191 -6.67 -9.16 7.81
CA ARG A 191 -5.83 -8.21 8.57
C ARG A 191 -6.63 -7.14 9.31
N TYR A 192 -7.88 -6.88 8.92
CA TYR A 192 -8.78 -6.05 9.71
C TYR A 192 -8.98 -6.57 11.14
N LYS A 193 -8.79 -7.87 11.37
CA LYS A 193 -8.83 -8.46 12.72
C LYS A 193 -7.71 -7.95 13.63
N GLN A 194 -6.54 -7.69 13.05
CA GLN A 194 -5.36 -7.21 13.78
C GLN A 194 -5.62 -5.85 14.43
N ILE A 195 -6.36 -4.97 13.74
CA ILE A 195 -6.74 -3.66 14.30
C ILE A 195 -7.49 -3.83 15.63
N PHE A 196 -8.30 -4.88 15.78
CA PHE A 196 -9.01 -5.15 17.02
C PHE A 196 -8.12 -5.78 18.08
N GLU A 197 -7.29 -6.74 17.69
CA GLU A 197 -6.43 -7.51 18.60
C GLU A 197 -5.27 -6.67 19.15
N GLU A 198 -4.63 -5.87 18.30
CA GLU A 198 -3.49 -5.01 18.64
C GLU A 198 -3.93 -3.85 19.51
N LEU A 199 -5.07 -3.26 19.18
CA LEU A 199 -5.48 -2.05 19.88
C LEU A 199 -6.14 -2.38 21.23
N LYS A 200 -6.79 -3.54 21.40
CA LYS A 200 -7.60 -3.88 22.61
C LYS A 200 -8.43 -2.68 23.08
N ILE A 201 -8.81 -1.81 22.14
CA ILE A 201 -9.40 -0.51 22.45
C ILE A 201 -10.84 -0.80 22.83
N THR A 202 -11.13 -0.69 24.12
CA THR A 202 -12.49 -0.73 24.64
C THR A 202 -13.04 0.70 24.72
N GLY A 203 -14.26 0.90 24.21
CA GLY A 203 -15.07 2.09 24.48
C GLY A 203 -14.81 3.32 23.60
N GLY A 204 -15.81 3.65 22.77
CA GLY A 204 -16.12 5.01 22.28
C GLY A 204 -15.12 5.70 21.35
N ILE A 205 -13.98 5.09 21.03
CA ILE A 205 -12.96 5.68 20.15
C ILE A 205 -13.36 5.47 18.69
N THR A 206 -13.27 6.54 17.90
CA THR A 206 -13.50 6.47 16.46
C THR A 206 -12.22 6.03 15.74
N ILE A 207 -12.32 4.95 14.98
CA ILE A 207 -11.24 4.45 14.11
C ILE A 207 -11.69 4.58 12.66
N TYR A 208 -10.91 5.28 11.84
CA TYR A 208 -11.07 5.27 10.38
C TYR A 208 -10.02 4.33 9.79
N LEU A 209 -10.49 3.31 9.08
CA LEU A 209 -9.65 2.36 8.36
C LEU A 209 -9.70 2.67 6.87
N LEU A 210 -8.67 3.32 6.34
CA LEU A 210 -8.53 3.59 4.92
C LEU A 210 -8.03 2.34 4.20
N VAL A 211 -8.73 1.98 3.13
CA VAL A 211 -8.28 0.94 2.20
C VAL A 211 -8.14 1.50 0.78
N THR A 212 -7.01 1.20 0.15
CA THR A 212 -6.69 1.72 -1.20
C THR A 212 -6.98 0.74 -2.32
N GLU A 213 -7.80 -0.28 -2.05
CA GLU A 213 -8.30 -1.25 -3.02
C GLU A 213 -8.98 -0.58 -4.20
N THR A 214 -8.72 -1.11 -5.39
CA THR A 214 -9.48 -0.80 -6.61
C THR A 214 -10.89 -1.39 -6.52
N ILE A 215 -11.80 -0.94 -7.38
CA ILE A 215 -13.14 -1.52 -7.48
C ILE A 215 -13.11 -3.04 -7.69
N GLU A 216 -12.22 -3.56 -8.54
CA GLU A 216 -12.15 -5.00 -8.83
C GLU A 216 -11.62 -5.82 -7.65
N GLU A 217 -10.62 -5.31 -6.93
CA GLU A 217 -10.11 -5.94 -5.70
C GLU A 217 -11.20 -5.97 -4.62
N SER A 218 -11.90 -4.85 -4.45
CA SER A 218 -12.96 -4.69 -3.45
C SER A 218 -14.12 -5.69 -3.64
N LYS A 219 -14.36 -6.16 -4.88
CA LYS A 219 -15.39 -7.16 -5.16
C LYS A 219 -15.19 -8.45 -4.39
N ARG A 220 -13.93 -8.82 -4.17
CA ARG A 220 -13.54 -10.07 -3.52
C ARG A 220 -13.20 -9.85 -2.05
N ASP A 221 -12.57 -8.73 -1.70
CA ASP A 221 -12.04 -8.53 -0.35
C ASP A 221 -13.02 -7.82 0.59
N ILE A 222 -13.73 -6.80 0.11
CA ILE A 222 -14.64 -5.99 0.93
C ILE A 222 -16.06 -6.52 0.77
N THR A 223 -16.46 -7.42 1.68
CA THR A 223 -17.80 -8.01 1.72
C THR A 223 -18.68 -7.31 2.75
N SER A 224 -20.01 -7.36 2.56
CA SER A 224 -20.97 -6.79 3.52
C SER A 224 -20.78 -7.34 4.94
N GLN A 225 -20.46 -8.64 5.07
CA GLN A 225 -20.17 -9.26 6.37
C GLN A 225 -18.95 -8.63 7.06
N LYS A 226 -17.86 -8.33 6.31
CA LYS A 226 -16.71 -7.64 6.88
C LYS A 226 -17.05 -6.21 7.28
N VAL A 227 -17.82 -5.50 6.44
CA VAL A 227 -18.31 -4.14 6.73
C VAL A 227 -19.15 -4.12 8.00
N ASP A 228 -20.07 -5.07 8.18
CA ASP A 228 -20.92 -5.16 9.37
C ASP A 228 -20.11 -5.48 10.63
N LYS A 229 -19.08 -6.31 10.50
CA LYS A 229 -18.15 -6.61 11.60
C LYS A 229 -17.28 -5.42 11.99
N LEU A 230 -16.81 -4.62 11.02
CA LEU A 230 -16.13 -3.36 11.31
C LEU A 230 -17.06 -2.40 12.07
N ASN A 231 -18.32 -2.30 11.64
CA ASN A 231 -19.33 -1.43 12.25
C ASN A 231 -19.59 -1.77 13.71
N SER A 232 -19.77 -3.06 14.03
CA SER A 232 -20.06 -3.50 15.41
C SER A 232 -18.91 -3.20 16.39
N GLN A 233 -17.75 -2.81 15.86
CA GLN A 233 -16.55 -2.49 16.62
C GLN A 233 -16.16 -1.00 16.51
N ASN A 234 -17.08 -0.14 16.05
CA ASN A 234 -16.89 1.30 15.89
C ASN A 234 -15.74 1.68 14.94
N VAL A 235 -15.48 0.82 13.94
CA VAL A 235 -14.52 1.08 12.87
C VAL A 235 -15.27 1.51 11.62
N TYR A 236 -14.96 2.71 11.15
CA TYR A 236 -15.46 3.26 9.90
C TYR A 236 -14.51 2.87 8.79
N LEU A 237 -15.03 2.18 7.78
CA LEU A 237 -14.26 1.79 6.62
C LEU A 237 -14.24 2.97 5.64
N VAL A 238 -13.05 3.45 5.30
CA VAL A 238 -12.87 4.56 4.36
C VAL A 238 -12.32 4.01 3.04
N VAL A 239 -13.01 4.26 1.94
CA VAL A 239 -12.75 3.66 0.61
C VAL A 239 -12.72 4.72 -0.48
N ARG A 240 -12.24 4.35 -1.68
CA ARG A 240 -12.43 5.15 -2.90
C ARG A 240 -13.90 5.49 -3.10
N ASP A 241 -14.18 6.69 -3.61
CA ASP A 241 -15.53 7.19 -3.83
C ASP A 241 -16.37 6.25 -4.71
N GLU A 242 -15.75 5.65 -5.73
CA GLU A 242 -16.39 4.67 -6.62
C GLU A 242 -16.85 3.41 -5.87
N ILE A 243 -16.10 2.94 -4.86
CA ILE A 243 -16.45 1.75 -4.07
C ILE A 243 -17.62 2.08 -3.16
N LYS A 244 -17.59 3.23 -2.49
CA LYS A 244 -18.71 3.70 -1.66
C LYS A 244 -19.99 3.78 -2.49
N THR A 245 -19.92 4.42 -3.65
CA THR A 245 -21.10 4.69 -4.49
C THR A 245 -21.65 3.43 -5.12
N SER A 246 -20.80 2.56 -5.67
CA SER A 246 -21.23 1.38 -6.43
C SER A 246 -21.59 0.17 -5.57
N ARG A 247 -20.94 0.00 -4.39
CA ARG A 247 -21.08 -1.22 -3.57
C ARG A 247 -21.75 -0.99 -2.23
N PHE A 248 -21.54 0.17 -1.61
CA PHE A 248 -21.99 0.42 -0.24
C PHE A 248 -22.73 1.77 -0.06
N PRO A 249 -23.62 2.17 -0.98
CA PRO A 249 -24.24 3.51 -0.94
C PRO A 249 -25.01 3.75 0.36
N GLN A 250 -25.70 2.74 0.87
CA GLN A 250 -26.56 2.83 2.06
C GLN A 250 -25.87 2.51 3.40
N LYS A 251 -24.59 2.11 3.39
CA LYS A 251 -23.85 1.77 4.63
C LYS A 251 -23.19 3.03 5.19
N SER A 252 -23.75 3.63 6.23
CA SER A 252 -23.21 4.84 6.87
C SER A 252 -21.81 4.66 7.47
N ASN A 253 -21.47 3.43 7.88
CA ASN A 253 -20.14 3.08 8.39
C ASN A 253 -19.08 2.85 7.30
N VAL A 254 -19.47 3.00 6.03
CA VAL A 254 -18.56 3.05 4.88
C VAL A 254 -18.55 4.48 4.36
N ILE A 255 -17.37 5.09 4.33
CA ILE A 255 -17.15 6.50 4.02
C ILE A 255 -16.27 6.58 2.78
N SER A 256 -16.56 7.52 1.89
CA SER A 256 -15.71 7.81 0.74
C SER A 256 -14.46 8.61 1.17
N PHE A 257 -13.39 8.57 0.39
CA PHE A 257 -12.22 9.41 0.64
C PHE A 257 -12.59 10.89 0.67
N THR A 258 -13.50 11.30 -0.20
CA THR A 258 -14.02 12.68 -0.23
C THR A 258 -14.76 13.04 1.05
N SER A 259 -15.74 12.26 1.50
CA SER A 259 -16.49 12.56 2.74
C SER A 259 -15.58 12.47 3.97
N PHE A 260 -14.59 11.58 3.97
CA PHE A 260 -13.60 11.51 5.06
C PHE A 260 -12.86 12.84 5.27
N ILE A 261 -12.33 13.44 4.20
CA ILE A 261 -11.53 14.66 4.31
C ILE A 261 -12.38 15.95 4.39
N GLN A 262 -13.58 15.94 3.81
CA GLN A 262 -14.45 17.12 3.72
C GLN A 262 -15.44 17.23 4.88
N GLU A 263 -15.82 16.12 5.50
CA GLU A 263 -16.88 16.09 6.51
C GLU A 263 -16.36 15.50 7.82
N GLU A 264 -15.91 14.23 7.80
CA GLU A 264 -15.57 13.49 9.01
C GLU A 264 -14.42 14.11 9.79
N LEU A 265 -13.27 14.29 9.14
CA LEU A 265 -12.07 14.80 9.79
C LEU A 265 -12.23 16.27 10.24
N PRO A 266 -12.82 17.19 9.43
CA PRO A 266 -13.14 18.54 9.89
C PRO A 266 -14.08 18.57 11.10
N ASN A 267 -15.13 17.74 11.11
CA ASN A 267 -16.06 17.66 12.24
C ASN A 267 -15.33 17.27 13.53
N LYS A 268 -14.39 16.31 13.46
CA LYS A 268 -13.54 15.93 14.60
C LYS A 268 -12.57 17.04 14.99
N ARG A 269 -11.98 17.74 14.01
CA ARG A 269 -11.07 18.88 14.22
C ARG A 269 -11.70 20.00 15.04
N THR A 270 -12.97 20.31 14.83
CA THR A 270 -13.67 21.34 15.65
C THR A 270 -13.66 21.01 17.14
N GLN A 271 -13.72 19.72 17.50
CA GLN A 271 -13.67 19.25 18.88
C GLN A 271 -12.27 19.41 19.47
N TRP A 272 -11.22 19.20 18.68
CA TRP A 272 -9.82 19.37 19.11
C TRP A 272 -9.45 20.83 19.33
N SER A 273 -9.87 21.74 18.45
CA SER A 273 -9.61 23.18 18.57
C SER A 273 -10.11 23.77 19.90
N SER A 274 -11.19 23.22 20.45
CA SER A 274 -11.71 23.61 21.76
C SER A 274 -10.79 23.22 22.93
N LEU A 275 -9.91 22.22 22.74
CA LEU A 275 -8.97 21.72 23.76
C LEU A 275 -7.72 22.59 23.86
N TYR A 276 -7.27 23.16 22.75
CA TYR A 276 -6.12 24.05 22.70
C TYR A 276 -6.42 25.47 23.21
N ARG A 277 -7.69 25.88 23.20
CA ARG A 277 -8.14 27.20 23.71
C ARG A 277 -8.31 27.28 25.23
N LYS A 278 -8.12 26.19 25.96
CA LYS A 278 -8.26 26.13 27.44
C LYS A 278 -6.92 26.21 28.20
N LYS A 279 -5.91 26.87 27.64
CA LYS A 279 -4.69 27.26 28.36
C LYS A 279 -4.71 28.76 28.63
#